data_AF-X1JP06-F1
#
_entry.id   AF-X1JP06-F1
#
_cell.length_a   1.000
_cell.length_b   1.000
_cell.length_c   1.000
_cell.angle_alpha   90.00
_cell.angle_beta   90.00
_cell.angle_gamma   90.00
#
_symmetry.space_group_name_H-M   'P 1'
#
loop_
_entity.id
_entity.type
_entity.pdbx_description
1 polymer ?
#
loop_
_entity_poly.entity_id
_entity_poly.type
_entity_poly.pdbx_seq_one_letter_code
_entity_poly.pdbx_strand_id
1 'polypeptide(L)' 'GTGYYVRGKHELLLIATKGEIPPPIEENRFPSVLYAPRKEHSAKPDEVYEFIEVMYPNRKYLELFARNPRENWTSWGLEI' A
#
# COMPACT_ATOMS: atom_id res chain seq x y z
N GLY A 1 17.19 -2.98 0.22
CA GLY A 1 17.96 -4.18 -0.19
C GLY A 1 19.46 -3.88 -0.16
N THR A 2 20.31 -4.91 -0.14
CA THR A 2 21.77 -4.72 -0.08
C THR A 2 22.32 -4.02 -1.32
N GLY A 3 21.81 -4.33 -2.52
CA GLY A 3 22.12 -3.69 -3.80
C GLY A 3 23.57 -3.91 -4.28
N TYR A 4 23.77 -4.22 -5.56
CA TYR A 4 25.10 -4.52 -6.11
C TYR A 4 25.93 -3.28 -6.45
N TYR A 5 25.28 -2.22 -6.95
CA TYR A 5 25.95 -0.96 -7.33
C TYR A 5 25.56 0.21 -6.41
N VAL A 6 24.30 0.27 -5.99
CA VAL A 6 23.78 1.27 -5.06
C VAL A 6 22.95 0.61 -3.98
N ARG A 7 23.00 1.15 -2.75
CA ARG A 7 22.15 0.66 -1.64
C ARG A 7 20.69 1.01 -1.93
N GLY A 8 19.83 0.00 -2.03
CA GLY A 8 18.40 0.19 -2.26
C GLY A 8 17.72 0.78 -1.04
N LYS A 9 17.28 2.04 -1.15
CA LYS A 9 16.57 2.81 -0.11
C LYS A 9 15.09 3.05 -0.41
N HIS A 10 14.57 2.46 -1.47
CA HIS A 10 13.15 2.54 -1.84
C HIS A 10 12.57 1.14 -2.04
N GLU A 11 11.26 1.04 -1.85
CA GLU A 11 10.42 -0.10 -2.24
C GLU A 11 9.44 0.42 -3.29
N LEU A 12 9.11 -0.42 -4.27
CA LEU A 12 8.15 -0.05 -5.33
C LEU A 12 6.76 -0.56 -4.95
N LEU A 13 5.76 0.31 -5.07
CA LEU A 13 4.35 -0.05 -5.03
C LEU A 13 3.79 0.04 -6.45
N LEU A 14 3.44 -1.11 -7.03
CA LEU A 14 2.86 -1.16 -8.37
C LEU A 14 1.34 -0.97 -8.28
N ILE A 15 0.80 -0.08 -9.13
CA ILE A 15 -0.65 0.15 -9.25
C ILE A 15 -1.11 -0.49 -10.56
N ALA A 16 -2.14 -1.33 -10.47
CA ALA A 16 -2.74 -2.01 -11.61
C ALA A 16 -4.27 -1.94 -11.52
N THR A 17 -4.93 -1.98 -12.67
CA THR A 17 -6.39 -1.95 -12.80
C THR A 17 -6.89 -3.17 -13.56
N LYS A 18 -8.10 -3.60 -13.26
CA LYS A 18 -8.81 -4.67 -14.00
C LYS A 18 -10.27 -4.25 -14.19
N GLY A 19 -10.77 -4.34 -15.42
CA GLY A 19 -12.10 -3.83 -15.78
C GLY A 19 -12.13 -2.31 -15.86
N GLU A 20 -13.31 -1.73 -15.64
CA GLU A 20 -13.56 -0.29 -15.79
C GLU A 20 -13.55 0.42 -14.43
N ILE A 21 -12.37 0.51 -13.81
CA ILE A 21 -12.16 1.30 -12.59
C ILE A 21 -11.57 2.65 -12.99
N PRO A 22 -12.26 3.79 -12.76
CA PRO A 22 -11.70 5.10 -13.05
C PRO A 22 -10.55 5.41 -12.09
N PRO A 23 -9.60 6.29 -12.48
CA PRO A 23 -8.60 6.77 -11.55
C PRO A 23 -9.27 7.53 -10.38
N PRO A 24 -8.57 7.69 -9.24
CA PRO A 24 -9.04 8.56 -8.16
C PRO A 24 -9.32 9.97 -8.69
N ILE A 25 -10.26 10.68 -8.05
CA ILE A 25 -10.46 12.11 -8.29
C ILE A 25 -9.16 12.87 -8.01
N GLU A 26 -8.96 14.00 -8.69
CA GLU A 26 -7.67 14.70 -8.67
C GLU A 26 -7.21 15.08 -7.26
N GLU A 27 -8.13 15.55 -6.42
CA GLU A 27 -7.90 15.91 -5.01
C GLU A 27 -7.41 14.73 -4.15
N ASN A 28 -7.70 13.49 -4.56
CA ASN A 28 -7.33 12.27 -3.83
C ASN A 28 -6.11 11.56 -4.45
N ARG A 29 -5.39 12.21 -5.39
CA ARG A 29 -4.17 11.66 -5.98
C ARG A 29 -2.95 12.11 -5.17
N PHE A 30 -2.28 11.16 -4.54
CA PHE A 30 -1.07 11.40 -3.77
C PHE A 30 0.19 11.41 -4.66
N PRO A 31 1.29 12.08 -4.25
CA PRO A 31 2.57 11.99 -4.93
C PRO A 31 3.05 10.55 -5.10
N SER A 32 3.77 10.27 -6.18
CA SER A 32 4.33 8.94 -6.47
C SER A 32 5.45 8.51 -5.51
N VAL A 33 5.91 9.40 -4.64
CA VAL A 33 6.93 9.14 -3.62
C VAL A 33 6.34 9.37 -2.24
N LEU A 34 6.29 8.30 -1.45
CA LEU A 34 5.97 8.33 -0.02
C LEU A 34 7.27 8.22 0.78
N TYR A 35 7.50 9.19 1.66
CA TYR A 35 8.57 9.13 2.65
C TYR A 35 7.98 8.67 3.98
N ALA A 36 8.41 7.50 4.46
CA ALA A 36 7.97 6.92 5.72
C ALA A 36 9.16 6.33 6.49
N PRO A 37 9.13 6.34 7.84
CA PRO A 37 10.19 5.73 8.64
C PRO A 37 10.21 4.22 8.45
N ARG A 38 11.40 3.63 8.46
CA ARG A 38 11.54 2.18 8.42
C ARG A 38 11.06 1.58 9.74
N LYS A 39 10.12 0.65 9.66
CA LYS A 39 9.63 -0.15 10.78
C LYS A 39 10.34 -1.51 10.85
N GLU A 40 9.73 -2.48 11.51
CA GLU A 40 10.21 -3.86 11.57
C GLU A 40 10.42 -4.48 10.18
N HIS A 41 11.12 -5.62 10.13
CA HIS A 41 11.42 -6.27 8.86
C HIS A 41 10.13 -6.59 8.10
N SER A 42 10.13 -6.22 6.81
CA SER A 42 9.00 -6.33 5.88
C SER A 42 7.76 -5.51 6.21
N ALA A 43 7.72 -4.76 7.32
CA ALA A 43 6.58 -3.91 7.66
C ALA A 43 6.46 -2.75 6.68
N LYS A 44 5.32 -2.69 6.00
CA LYS A 44 4.99 -1.62 5.05
C LYS A 44 4.49 -0.38 5.82
N PRO A 45 4.60 0.82 5.25
CA PRO A 45 4.06 2.04 5.87
C PRO A 45 2.54 1.96 6.00
N ASP A 46 1.99 2.43 7.12
CA ASP A 46 0.52 2.40 7.37
C ASP A 46 -0.20 3.43 6.49
N GLU A 47 0.52 4.47 6.10
CA GLU A 47 0.10 5.56 5.23
C GLU A 47 -0.40 5.05 3.87
N VAL A 48 0.11 3.90 3.39
CA VAL A 48 -0.32 3.29 2.12
C VAL A 48 -1.80 2.93 2.17
N TYR A 49 -2.28 2.38 3.28
CA TYR A 49 -3.67 1.97 3.42
C TYR A 49 -4.59 3.20 3.53
N GLU A 50 -4.17 4.22 4.28
CA GLU A 50 -4.89 5.50 4.40
C GLU A 50 -5.02 6.17 3.02
N PHE A 51 -3.95 6.15 2.23
CA PHE A 51 -3.97 6.68 0.87
C PHE A 51 -4.94 5.91 -0.02
N ILE A 52 -4.97 4.57 0.08
CA ILE A 52 -5.91 3.75 -0.69
C ILE A 52 -7.36 4.06 -0.30
N GLU A 53 -7.64 4.22 0.99
CA GLU A 53 -8.97 4.56 1.50
C GLU A 53 -9.44 5.95 1.03
N VAL A 54 -8.53 6.92 0.95
CA VAL A 54 -8.81 8.25 0.38
C VAL A 54 -8.96 8.20 -1.14
N MET A 55 -8.09 7.46 -1.84
CA MET A 55 -8.15 7.30 -3.30
C MET A 55 -9.47 6.67 -3.76
N TYR A 56 -9.98 5.70 -3.00
CA TYR A 56 -11.16 4.92 -3.36
C TYR A 56 -12.14 4.77 -2.19
N PRO A 57 -12.79 5.85 -1.74
CA PRO A 57 -13.60 5.85 -0.53
C PRO A 57 -14.82 4.91 -0.64
N ASN A 58 -15.26 4.40 0.51
CA ASN A 58 -16.43 3.53 0.65
C ASN A 58 -16.38 2.25 -0.22
N ARG A 59 -15.16 1.73 -0.48
CA ARG A 59 -14.96 0.45 -1.16
C ARG A 59 -14.70 -0.67 -0.17
N LYS A 60 -14.74 -1.90 -0.68
CA LYS A 60 -14.27 -3.08 0.06
C LYS A 60 -12.79 -3.26 -0.27
N TYR A 61 -11.98 -3.42 0.77
CA TYR A 61 -10.55 -3.61 0.64
C TYR A 61 -10.15 -5.01 1.10
N LEU A 62 -9.16 -5.59 0.42
CA LEU A 62 -8.60 -6.90 0.72
C LEU A 62 -7.08 -6.77 0.75
N GLU A 63 -6.49 -7.20 1.85
CA GLU A 63 -5.05 -7.38 1.96
C GLU A 63 -4.72 -8.88 1.92
N LEU A 64 -3.87 -9.27 0.98
CA LEU A 64 -3.34 -10.64 0.89
C LEU A 64 -1.95 -10.70 1.52
N PHE A 65 -1.64 -11.82 2.15
CA PHE A 65 -0.42 -12.04 2.93
C PHE A 65 -0.27 -11.06 4.09
N ALA A 66 -1.40 -10.60 4.63
CA ALA A 66 -1.42 -9.74 5.80
C ALA A 66 -0.81 -10.46 7.01
N ARG A 67 -0.19 -9.70 7.91
CA ARG A 67 0.36 -10.20 9.18
C ARG A 67 -0.38 -9.66 10.41
N ASN A 68 -1.20 -8.63 10.22
CA ASN A 68 -2.05 -8.06 11.24
C ASN A 68 -3.41 -7.71 10.63
N PRO A 69 -4.52 -7.84 11.36
CA PRO A 69 -5.81 -7.34 10.90
C PRO A 69 -5.81 -5.81 10.89
N ARG A 70 -6.53 -5.20 9.94
CA ARG A 70 -6.77 -3.76 9.89
C ARG A 70 -8.26 -3.47 9.82
N GLU A 71 -8.70 -2.48 10.58
CA GLU A 71 -10.08 -2.00 10.51
C GLU A 71 -10.43 -1.60 9.07
N ASN A 72 -11.66 -1.88 8.63
CA ASN A 72 -12.16 -1.67 7.26
C ASN A 72 -11.55 -2.55 6.15
N TRP A 73 -10.54 -3.37 6.46
CA TRP A 73 -9.93 -4.29 5.50
C TRP A 73 -10.30 -5.73 5.82
N THR A 74 -10.59 -6.51 4.77
CA THR A 74 -10.53 -7.97 4.90
C THR A 74 -9.06 -8.38 4.83
N SER A 75 -8.54 -8.96 5.90
CA SER A 75 -7.16 -9.45 5.95
C SER A 75 -7.13 -10.95 5.69
N TRP A 76 -6.24 -11.39 4.81
CA TRP A 76 -6.00 -12.80 4.53
C TRP A 76 -4.49 -13.06 4.54
N GLY A 77 -4.05 -13.99 5.39
CA GLY A 77 -2.65 -14.38 5.52
C GLY A 77 -2.51 -15.57 6.45
N LEU A 78 -1.36 -16.24 6.44
CA LEU A 78 -1.10 -17.39 7.33
C LEU A 78 -0.94 -16.97 8.80
N GLU A 79 -0.68 -15.69 9.04
CA GLU A 79 -0.46 -15.09 10.36
C GLU A 79 -1.69 -14.32 10.87
N ILE A 80 -2.82 -14.38 10.14
CA ILE A 80 -4.10 -13.71 10.46
C ILE A 80 -5.04 -14.65 11.19
#